data_AF-A0A9X1I579-F1
#
_entry.id   AF-A0A9X1I579-F1
#
_cell.length_a   1.000
_cell.length_b   1.000
_cell.length_c   1.000
_cell.angle_alpha   90.00
_cell.angle_beta   90.00
_cell.angle_gamma   90.00
#
_symmetry.space_group_name_H-M   'P 1'
#
loop_
_entity.id
_entity.type
_entity.pdbx_description
1 polymer ?
#
loop_
_entity_poly.entity_id
_entity_poly.type
_entity_poly.pdbx_seq_one_letter_code
_entity_poly.pdbx_strand_id
1 'polypeptide(L)'
;MHLLKLDWNPVTGIDIIGNFKIHFYSLMWVAAFVIGWYIMKRIFTKEKISLDYLDPLFIYTVLATMLGARLGHVLFYQSELIQEDFFSIFLPFSFKNGVEFTGFQGLASHGAAIGIIIGMYLYRKKYNYKSILWILDRIVLAVASGAVFIRIGNFINSEIIGKTSGDFPLGVRFIQDYYNKYEVTQITGIKNVQKAYDAIANNAELLSAVPYRHPAQLYESFCYIFVFLILLYFYAKTKKSEQTGFLFGLFLILLWSIRFFIEFFKEPQGDEYINWFGLNTGQWLSIPFILIGLYFMFVYKPKTAVK
;
A
#
# COMPACT_ATOMS: atom_id res chain seq x y z
N MET A 1 -27.78 8.42 -13.62
CA MET A 1 -27.56 9.87 -13.34
C MET A 1 -26.53 9.99 -12.22
N HIS A 2 -25.28 10.33 -12.54
CA HIS A 2 -24.20 10.43 -11.55
C HIS A 2 -24.31 11.74 -10.76
N LEU A 3 -24.39 11.66 -9.42
CA LEU A 3 -24.52 12.84 -8.54
C LEU A 3 -23.20 13.63 -8.41
N LEU A 4 -22.05 12.96 -8.50
CA LEU A 4 -20.70 13.54 -8.48
C LEU A 4 -19.87 12.87 -9.57
N LYS A 5 -19.82 13.47 -10.77
CA LYS A 5 -18.91 13.04 -11.83
C LYS A 5 -17.51 13.53 -11.50
N LEU A 6 -16.58 12.61 -11.23
CA LEU A 6 -15.17 12.96 -11.04
C LEU A 6 -14.34 12.46 -12.22
N ASP A 7 -13.79 13.41 -12.96
CA ASP A 7 -12.86 13.16 -14.05
C ASP A 7 -11.44 13.29 -13.51
N TRP A 8 -10.78 12.16 -13.32
CA TRP A 8 -9.51 12.08 -12.62
C TRP A 8 -8.34 12.14 -13.61
N ASN A 9 -7.77 13.34 -13.72
CA ASN A 9 -6.54 13.63 -14.45
C ASN A 9 -5.63 14.52 -13.57
N PRO A 10 -5.05 13.97 -12.49
CA PRO A 10 -4.24 14.76 -11.57
C PRO A 10 -2.84 15.02 -12.14
N VAL A 11 -2.23 16.13 -11.75
CA VAL A 11 -0.78 16.25 -11.86
C VAL A 11 -0.15 15.27 -10.86
N THR A 12 0.78 14.43 -11.32
CA THR A 12 1.35 13.35 -10.49
C THR A 12 2.56 13.77 -9.63
N GLY A 13 2.98 15.03 -9.71
CA GLY A 13 4.14 15.54 -8.98
C GLY A 13 4.58 16.93 -9.42
N ILE A 14 5.67 17.42 -8.82
CA ILE A 14 6.22 18.75 -9.07
C ILE A 14 7.62 18.60 -9.68
N ASP A 15 7.84 19.27 -10.80
CA ASP A 15 9.15 19.36 -11.43
C ASP A 15 10.02 20.34 -10.64
N ILE A 16 11.23 19.92 -10.25
CA ILE A 16 12.12 20.75 -9.44
C ILE A 16 13.25 21.34 -10.29
N ILE A 17 14.20 20.51 -10.72
CA ILE A 17 15.36 20.95 -11.52
C ILE A 17 15.63 19.89 -12.59
N GLY A 18 15.77 20.33 -13.84
CA GLY A 18 16.03 19.45 -14.98
C GLY A 18 14.95 18.38 -15.14
N ASN A 19 15.37 17.12 -15.25
CA ASN A 19 14.47 15.97 -15.40
C ASN A 19 14.05 15.35 -14.05
N PHE A 20 14.30 16.02 -12.91
CA PHE A 20 13.95 15.51 -11.60
C PHE A 20 12.55 15.96 -11.17
N LYS A 21 11.64 14.99 -11.03
CA LYS A 21 10.26 15.20 -10.58
C LYS A 21 10.03 14.56 -9.22
N ILE A 22 9.48 15.31 -8.26
CA ILE A 22 8.99 14.75 -7.00
C ILE A 22 7.55 14.27 -7.20
N HIS A 23 7.34 12.97 -7.08
CA HIS A 23 6.01 12.38 -7.19
C HIS A 23 5.21 12.54 -5.90
N PHE A 24 3.93 12.90 -6.01
CA PHE A 24 3.04 12.98 -4.85
C PHE A 24 2.88 11.62 -4.16
N TYR A 25 2.94 10.52 -4.92
CA TYR A 25 3.01 9.18 -4.37
C TYR A 25 4.18 9.00 -3.39
N SER A 26 5.38 9.45 -3.77
CA SER A 26 6.56 9.41 -2.91
C SER A 26 6.38 10.27 -1.66
N LEU A 27 5.71 11.43 -1.76
CA LEU A 27 5.38 12.26 -0.60
C LEU A 27 4.40 11.56 0.35
N MET A 28 3.44 10.78 -0.18
CA MET A 28 2.54 9.97 0.67
C MET A 28 3.30 8.87 1.43
N TRP A 29 4.32 8.26 0.83
CA TRP A 29 5.23 7.35 1.53
C TRP A 29 6.02 8.07 2.64
N VAL A 30 6.56 9.25 2.36
CA VAL A 30 7.27 10.05 3.37
C VAL A 30 6.31 10.40 4.52
N ALA A 31 5.09 10.84 4.22
CA ALA A 31 4.09 11.15 5.23
C ALA A 31 3.76 9.91 6.09
N ALA A 32 3.55 8.74 5.47
CA ALA A 32 3.30 7.48 6.16
C ALA A 32 4.42 7.15 7.15
N PHE A 33 5.67 7.25 6.73
CA PHE A 33 6.83 6.94 7.56
C PHE A 33 7.05 7.96 8.68
N VAL A 34 6.94 9.25 8.38
CA VAL A 34 7.09 10.32 9.38
C VAL A 34 6.00 10.20 10.46
N ILE A 35 4.74 10.03 10.06
CA ILE A 35 3.63 9.83 11.00
C ILE A 35 3.83 8.56 11.82
N GLY A 36 4.24 7.47 11.17
CA GLY A 36 4.58 6.21 11.84
C GLY A 36 5.66 6.37 12.90
N TRP A 37 6.73 7.11 12.60
CA TRP A 37 7.80 7.41 13.56
C TRP A 37 7.28 8.20 14.77
N TYR A 38 6.44 9.22 14.56
CA TYR A 38 5.85 9.98 15.67
C TYR A 38 4.88 9.15 16.52
N ILE A 39 4.10 8.26 15.90
CA ILE A 39 3.26 7.30 16.63
C ILE A 39 4.13 6.41 17.51
N MET A 40 5.19 5.81 16.94
CA MET A 40 6.09 4.94 17.68
C MET A 40 6.85 5.68 18.78
N LYS A 41 7.27 6.92 18.56
CA LYS A 41 7.86 7.78 19.59
C LYS A 41 6.93 7.94 20.79
N ARG A 42 5.65 8.27 20.54
CA ARG A 42 4.64 8.40 21.61
C ARG A 42 4.45 7.09 22.37
N ILE A 43 4.47 5.95 21.67
CA ILE A 43 4.37 4.62 22.28
C ILE A 43 5.59 4.37 23.18
N PHE A 44 6.81 4.60 22.68
CA PHE A 44 8.05 4.37 23.42
C PHE A 44 8.12 5.24 24.68
N THR A 45 7.78 6.52 24.59
CA THR A 45 7.72 7.42 25.75
C THR A 45 6.67 6.96 26.76
N LYS A 46 5.47 6.58 26.32
CA LYS A 46 4.40 6.10 27.21
C LYS A 46 4.77 4.79 27.91
N GLU A 47 5.38 3.86 27.20
CA GLU A 47 5.79 2.54 27.72
C GLU A 47 7.19 2.56 28.36
N LYS A 48 7.82 3.72 28.51
CA LYS A 48 9.15 3.91 29.12
C LYS A 48 10.25 3.07 28.46
N ILE A 49 10.21 2.97 27.13
CA ILE A 49 11.24 2.32 26.31
C ILE A 49 12.26 3.36 25.86
N SER A 50 13.56 3.02 25.88
CA SER A 50 14.61 3.93 25.39
C SER A 50 14.37 4.32 23.92
N LEU A 51 14.53 5.60 23.61
CA LEU A 51 14.41 6.12 22.25
C LEU A 51 15.60 5.69 21.36
N ASP A 52 16.69 5.19 21.93
CA ASP A 52 17.82 4.63 21.15
C ASP A 52 17.40 3.44 20.28
N TYR A 53 16.30 2.79 20.64
CA TYR A 53 15.73 1.67 19.87
C TYR A 53 14.81 2.14 18.73
N LEU A 54 14.36 3.40 18.73
CA LEU A 54 13.33 3.91 17.81
C LEU A 54 13.86 4.10 16.39
N ASP A 55 14.98 4.81 16.24
CA ASP A 55 15.53 5.09 14.90
C ASP A 55 16.00 3.81 14.18
N PRO A 56 16.65 2.85 14.86
CA PRO A 56 16.93 1.57 14.23
C PRO A 56 15.65 0.80 13.87
N LEU A 57 14.60 0.83 14.71
CA LEU A 57 13.31 0.20 14.37
C LEU A 57 12.72 0.81 13.10
N PHE A 58 12.75 2.13 13.00
CA PHE A 58 12.28 2.87 11.85
C PHE A 58 13.02 2.48 10.57
N ILE A 59 14.36 2.49 10.59
CA ILE A 59 15.19 2.13 9.43
C ILE A 59 14.92 0.70 8.99
N TYR A 60 14.88 -0.26 9.92
CA TYR A 60 14.54 -1.65 9.61
C TYR A 60 13.16 -1.76 8.98
N THR A 61 12.17 -1.00 9.47
CA THR A 61 10.81 -0.99 8.93
C THR A 61 10.77 -0.47 7.50
N VAL A 62 11.42 0.68 7.23
CA VAL A 62 11.46 1.28 5.89
C VAL A 62 12.07 0.30 4.88
N LEU A 63 13.27 -0.20 5.18
CA LEU A 63 13.98 -1.13 4.30
C LEU A 63 13.20 -2.42 4.08
N ALA A 64 12.67 -3.01 5.15
CA ALA A 64 11.89 -4.24 5.07
C ALA A 64 10.59 -4.07 4.27
N THR A 65 9.93 -2.92 4.41
CA THR A 65 8.71 -2.59 3.67
C THR A 65 9.02 -2.45 2.18
N MET A 66 10.05 -1.66 1.82
CA MET A 66 10.42 -1.42 0.42
C MET A 66 10.90 -2.69 -0.29
N LEU A 67 11.84 -3.42 0.33
CA LEU A 67 12.37 -4.67 -0.22
C LEU A 67 11.29 -5.75 -0.29
N GLY A 68 10.53 -5.92 0.79
CA GLY A 68 9.45 -6.90 0.83
C GLY A 68 8.38 -6.63 -0.21
N ALA A 69 7.93 -5.38 -0.34
CA ALA A 69 6.90 -5.01 -1.30
C ALA A 69 7.35 -5.24 -2.75
N ARG A 70 8.60 -4.89 -3.06
CA ARG A 70 9.17 -5.05 -4.40
C ARG A 70 9.40 -6.52 -4.75
N LEU A 71 9.99 -7.29 -3.84
CA LEU A 71 10.17 -8.74 -4.04
C LEU A 71 8.84 -9.48 -4.15
N GLY A 72 7.85 -9.11 -3.33
CA GLY A 72 6.51 -9.67 -3.46
C GLY A 72 5.87 -9.35 -4.81
N HIS A 73 6.05 -8.13 -5.33
CA HIS A 73 5.55 -7.80 -6.65
C HIS A 73 6.18 -8.66 -7.75
N VAL A 74 7.50 -8.76 -7.74
CA VAL A 74 8.26 -9.55 -8.73
C VAL A 74 7.86 -11.02 -8.65
N LEU A 75 7.82 -11.62 -7.46
CA LEU A 75 7.54 -13.05 -7.32
C LEU A 75 6.11 -13.45 -7.72
N PHE A 76 5.12 -12.56 -7.53
CA PHE A 76 3.71 -12.91 -7.73
C PHE A 76 3.09 -12.33 -8.99
N TYR A 77 3.63 -11.25 -9.56
CA TYR A 77 3.02 -10.52 -10.67
C TYR A 77 3.96 -10.28 -11.87
N GLN A 78 5.28 -10.30 -11.66
CA GLN A 78 6.26 -9.96 -12.71
C GLN A 78 7.54 -10.79 -12.57
N SER A 79 7.42 -12.11 -12.70
CA SER A 79 8.52 -13.05 -12.43
C SER A 79 9.63 -12.97 -13.49
N GLU A 80 9.28 -12.45 -14.67
CA GLU A 80 10.12 -12.37 -15.86
C GLU A 80 11.28 -11.39 -15.63
N LEU A 81 11.09 -10.37 -14.77
CA LEU A 81 12.14 -9.42 -14.38
C LEU A 81 13.37 -10.09 -13.77
N ILE A 82 13.23 -11.28 -13.17
CA ILE A 82 14.36 -12.03 -12.61
C ILE A 82 15.37 -12.41 -13.68
N GLN A 83 14.91 -12.68 -14.91
CA GLN A 83 15.76 -13.06 -16.03
C GLN A 83 16.06 -11.87 -16.94
N GLU A 84 15.06 -11.03 -17.20
CA GLU A 84 15.15 -9.97 -18.21
C GLU A 84 15.80 -8.68 -17.72
N ASP A 85 15.64 -8.33 -16.44
CA ASP A 85 16.13 -7.06 -15.89
C ASP A 85 16.37 -7.14 -14.37
N PHE A 86 17.27 -8.03 -13.97
CA PHE A 86 17.47 -8.40 -12.56
C PHE A 86 17.80 -7.21 -11.64
N PHE A 87 18.60 -6.26 -12.10
CA PHE A 87 18.99 -5.12 -11.27
C PHE A 87 17.84 -4.13 -11.04
N SER A 88 16.87 -4.04 -11.96
CA SER A 88 15.66 -3.24 -11.78
C SER A 88 14.78 -3.70 -10.60
N ILE A 89 15.00 -4.92 -10.09
CA ILE A 89 14.32 -5.42 -8.90
C ILE A 89 14.72 -4.59 -7.68
N PHE A 90 15.98 -4.16 -7.59
CA PHE A 90 16.53 -3.51 -6.40
C PHE A 90 16.82 -2.02 -6.60
N LEU A 91 16.86 -1.55 -7.84
CA LEU A 91 17.22 -0.19 -8.21
C LEU A 91 16.06 0.51 -8.93
N PRO A 92 15.92 1.84 -8.81
CA PRO A 92 14.87 2.62 -9.48
C PRO A 92 15.19 2.87 -10.96
N PHE A 93 15.79 1.89 -11.63
CA PHE A 93 16.24 1.97 -13.02
C PHE A 93 15.82 0.72 -13.79
N SER A 94 15.41 0.91 -15.05
CA SER A 94 15.31 -0.14 -16.05
C SER A 94 16.64 -0.25 -16.79
N PHE A 95 17.04 -1.48 -17.13
CA PHE A 95 18.25 -1.79 -17.89
C PHE A 95 17.96 -2.53 -19.21
N LYS A 96 16.70 -2.96 -19.45
CA LYS A 96 16.31 -3.76 -20.63
C LYS A 96 16.56 -3.05 -21.97
N ASN A 97 16.44 -1.72 -22.03
CA ASN A 97 16.59 -0.90 -23.24
C ASN A 97 17.56 0.27 -23.04
N GLY A 98 18.63 0.06 -22.28
CA GLY A 98 19.51 1.12 -21.78
C GLY A 98 19.16 1.52 -20.34
N VAL A 99 19.88 2.49 -19.77
CA VAL A 99 19.68 2.93 -18.38
C VAL A 99 18.63 4.03 -18.34
N GLU A 100 17.43 3.70 -17.87
CA GLU A 100 16.32 4.65 -17.71
C GLU A 100 15.89 4.73 -16.25
N PHE A 101 15.76 5.93 -15.71
CA PHE A 101 15.21 6.13 -14.37
C PHE A 101 13.69 5.95 -14.41
N THR A 102 13.22 4.83 -13.85
CA THR A 102 11.79 4.48 -13.78
C THR A 102 11.18 4.77 -12.41
N GLY A 103 12.02 4.96 -11.38
CA GLY A 103 11.56 5.02 -9.99
C GLY A 103 11.26 3.64 -9.40
N PHE A 104 10.91 3.57 -8.13
CA PHE A 104 10.44 2.33 -7.51
C PHE A 104 8.96 2.10 -7.83
N GLN A 105 8.70 1.26 -8.83
CA GLN A 105 7.36 0.84 -9.24
C GLN A 105 7.11 -0.62 -8.86
N GLY A 106 5.87 -1.10 -9.00
CA GLY A 106 5.52 -2.50 -8.74
C GLY A 106 5.74 -2.91 -7.29
N LEU A 107 4.78 -2.58 -6.42
CA LEU A 107 4.87 -2.82 -4.98
C LEU A 107 3.66 -3.61 -4.50
N ALA A 108 3.88 -4.80 -3.95
CA ALA A 108 2.82 -5.66 -3.43
C ALA A 108 2.71 -5.56 -1.90
N SER A 109 1.51 -5.29 -1.39
CA SER A 109 1.26 -5.16 0.05
C SER A 109 1.52 -6.44 0.85
N HIS A 110 1.25 -7.63 0.29
CA HIS A 110 1.55 -8.91 0.96
C HIS A 110 3.07 -9.10 1.12
N GLY A 111 3.84 -8.75 0.09
CA GLY A 111 5.30 -8.74 0.16
C GLY A 111 5.79 -7.78 1.22
N ALA A 112 5.18 -6.59 1.32
CA ALA A 112 5.50 -5.63 2.37
C ALA A 112 5.23 -6.20 3.78
N ALA A 113 4.09 -6.87 3.98
CA ALA A 113 3.73 -7.50 5.25
C ALA A 113 4.73 -8.59 5.66
N ILE A 114 5.09 -9.49 4.74
CA ILE A 114 6.10 -10.55 4.96
C ILE A 114 7.46 -9.92 5.24
N GLY A 115 7.85 -8.94 4.44
CA GLY A 115 9.10 -8.18 4.59
C GLY A 115 9.20 -7.55 5.98
N ILE A 116 8.18 -6.83 6.43
CA ILE A 116 8.13 -6.22 7.76
C ILE A 116 8.29 -7.28 8.85
N ILE A 117 7.59 -8.42 8.79
CA ILE A 117 7.73 -9.50 9.80
C ILE A 117 9.17 -9.98 9.88
N ILE A 118 9.82 -10.24 8.73
CA ILE A 118 11.23 -10.64 8.66
C ILE A 118 12.15 -9.54 9.19
N GLY A 119 11.91 -8.29 8.79
CA GLY A 119 12.66 -7.12 9.23
C GLY A 119 12.59 -6.94 10.75
N MET A 120 11.40 -7.11 11.34
CA MET A 120 11.20 -7.03 12.79
C MET A 120 11.89 -8.18 13.51
N TYR A 121 11.92 -9.38 12.93
CA TYR A 121 12.68 -10.50 13.46
C TYR A 121 14.19 -10.21 13.47
N LEU A 122 14.74 -9.69 12.38
CA LEU A 122 16.16 -9.31 12.27
C LEU A 122 16.52 -8.16 13.23
N TYR A 123 15.66 -7.16 13.33
CA TYR A 123 15.79 -6.06 14.28
C TYR A 123 15.83 -6.60 15.71
N ARG A 124 14.87 -7.45 16.11
CA ARG A 124 14.82 -8.05 17.45
C ARG A 124 16.06 -8.89 17.76
N LYS A 125 16.63 -9.59 16.76
CA LYS A 125 17.86 -10.36 16.95
C LYS A 125 19.04 -9.46 17.35
N LYS A 126 19.10 -8.23 16.85
CA LYS A 126 20.13 -7.24 17.18
C LYS A 126 19.79 -6.44 18.46
N TYR A 127 18.53 -6.08 18.64
CA TYR A 127 18.04 -5.23 19.74
C TYR A 127 17.05 -5.99 20.63
N ASN A 128 17.55 -6.57 21.73
CA ASN A 128 16.79 -7.46 22.60
C ASN A 128 16.21 -6.75 23.84
N TYR A 129 15.31 -5.77 23.63
CA TYR A 129 14.63 -5.05 24.74
C TYR A 129 13.18 -5.52 24.96
N LYS A 130 12.56 -6.10 23.93
CA LYS A 130 11.19 -6.67 23.98
C LYS A 130 11.06 -7.88 23.05
N SER A 131 9.97 -8.61 23.22
CA SER A 131 9.63 -9.74 22.34
C SER A 131 9.27 -9.27 20.94
N ILE A 132 9.43 -10.15 19.94
CA ILE A 132 9.00 -9.88 18.56
C ILE A 132 7.51 -9.53 18.48
N LEU A 133 6.67 -10.22 19.24
CA LEU A 133 5.23 -9.95 19.25
C LEU A 133 4.89 -8.61 19.88
N TRP A 134 5.63 -8.16 20.89
CA TRP A 134 5.46 -6.79 21.41
C TRP A 134 5.76 -5.77 20.30
N ILE A 135 6.86 -5.95 19.57
CA ILE A 135 7.23 -5.04 18.46
C ILE A 135 6.12 -5.04 17.39
N LEU A 136 5.65 -6.22 17.00
CA LEU A 136 4.56 -6.37 16.02
C LEU A 136 3.24 -5.75 16.51
N ASP A 137 2.87 -5.89 17.78
CA ASP A 137 1.67 -5.28 18.35
C ASP A 137 1.67 -3.75 18.27
N ARG A 138 2.85 -3.12 18.37
CA ARG A 138 2.96 -1.66 18.38
C ARG A 138 3.13 -1.10 16.97
N ILE A 139 3.93 -1.76 16.14
CA ILE A 139 4.21 -1.28 14.79
C ILE A 139 2.96 -1.29 13.90
N VAL A 140 2.00 -2.19 14.14
CA VAL A 140 0.75 -2.23 13.36
C VAL A 140 -0.09 -0.96 13.46
N LEU A 141 0.06 -0.15 14.53
CA LEU A 141 -0.59 1.17 14.59
C LEU A 141 0.01 2.12 13.54
N ALA A 142 1.34 2.13 13.43
CA ALA A 142 2.04 2.90 12.40
C ALA A 142 1.69 2.38 11.00
N VAL A 143 1.72 1.06 10.78
CA VAL A 143 1.38 0.44 9.49
C VAL A 143 -0.05 0.76 9.06
N ALA A 144 -1.04 0.67 9.97
CA ALA A 144 -2.43 1.00 9.67
C ALA A 144 -2.59 2.47 9.25
N SER A 145 -1.93 3.40 9.97
CA SER A 145 -1.93 4.81 9.58
C SER A 145 -1.25 5.05 8.22
N GLY A 146 -0.13 4.37 7.97
CA GLY A 146 0.60 4.46 6.71
C GLY A 146 -0.20 3.96 5.52
N ALA A 147 -0.93 2.85 5.68
CA ALA A 147 -1.75 2.25 4.63
C ALA A 147 -2.80 3.22 4.05
N VAL A 148 -3.31 4.16 4.86
CA VAL A 148 -4.21 5.23 4.39
C VAL A 148 -3.50 6.09 3.34
N PHE A 149 -2.31 6.59 3.64
CA PHE A 149 -1.52 7.44 2.72
C PHE A 149 -1.11 6.69 1.46
N ILE A 150 -0.72 5.42 1.59
CA ILE A 150 -0.36 4.61 0.41
C ILE A 150 -1.54 4.50 -0.56
N ARG A 151 -2.75 4.28 -0.04
CA ARG A 151 -3.97 4.20 -0.88
C ARG A 151 -4.38 5.53 -1.49
N ILE A 152 -4.22 6.63 -0.75
CA ILE A 152 -4.38 7.98 -1.33
C ILE A 152 -3.36 8.19 -2.46
N GLY A 153 -2.12 7.75 -2.26
CA GLY A 153 -1.09 7.78 -3.28
C GLY A 153 -1.48 6.98 -4.53
N ASN A 154 -1.97 5.74 -4.38
CA ASN A 154 -2.42 4.95 -5.52
C ASN A 154 -3.57 5.63 -6.27
N PHE A 155 -4.50 6.28 -5.55
CA PHE A 155 -5.55 7.07 -6.17
C PHE A 155 -4.97 8.22 -7.00
N ILE A 156 -4.02 9.00 -6.47
CA ILE A 156 -3.33 10.07 -7.21
C ILE A 156 -2.65 9.55 -8.48
N ASN A 157 -2.04 8.37 -8.43
CA ASN A 157 -1.39 7.79 -9.60
C ASN A 157 -2.36 7.09 -10.57
N SER A 158 -3.65 7.02 -10.28
CA SER A 158 -4.61 6.20 -11.03
C SER A 158 -4.24 4.71 -11.06
N GLU A 159 -3.60 4.20 -10.02
CA GLU A 159 -3.16 2.81 -9.92
C GLU A 159 -4.16 1.98 -9.09
N ILE A 160 -4.30 0.69 -9.39
CA ILE A 160 -5.10 -0.24 -8.57
C ILE A 160 -6.59 0.15 -8.56
N ILE A 161 -7.11 0.50 -9.74
CA ILE A 161 -8.49 0.98 -9.92
C ILE A 161 -9.53 -0.11 -9.73
N GLY A 162 -10.78 0.32 -9.59
CA GLY A 162 -11.93 -0.56 -9.54
C GLY A 162 -12.45 -1.01 -10.91
N LYS A 163 -13.32 -2.01 -10.88
CA LYS A 163 -14.15 -2.43 -12.00
C LYS A 163 -15.06 -1.30 -12.46
N THR A 164 -15.57 -1.43 -13.69
CA THR A 164 -16.60 -0.55 -14.24
C THR A 164 -17.79 -0.52 -13.28
N SER A 165 -18.26 0.68 -12.97
CA SER A 165 -19.24 0.91 -11.89
C SER A 165 -20.64 1.22 -12.41
N GLY A 166 -20.86 1.19 -13.72
CA GLY A 166 -22.13 1.55 -14.34
C GLY A 166 -22.59 2.93 -13.88
N ASP A 167 -23.83 3.03 -13.41
CA ASP A 167 -24.48 4.25 -12.91
C ASP A 167 -24.10 4.64 -11.46
N PHE A 168 -23.08 4.03 -10.85
CA PHE A 168 -22.70 4.31 -9.47
C PHE A 168 -22.48 5.83 -9.23
N PRO A 169 -23.11 6.45 -8.21
CA PRO A 169 -23.12 7.90 -8.05
C PRO A 169 -21.76 8.55 -7.80
N LEU A 170 -20.79 7.79 -7.28
CA LEU A 170 -19.43 8.23 -6.95
C LEU A 170 -18.37 7.58 -7.86
N GLY A 171 -18.77 7.18 -9.08
CA GLY A 171 -17.85 6.63 -10.07
C GLY A 171 -16.81 7.66 -10.50
N VAL A 172 -15.59 7.20 -10.77
CA VAL A 172 -14.45 8.04 -11.19
C VAL A 172 -13.96 7.60 -12.56
N ARG A 173 -13.71 8.56 -13.46
CA ARG A 173 -13.06 8.30 -14.75
C ARG A 173 -11.55 8.50 -14.62
N PHE A 174 -10.80 7.40 -14.64
CA PHE A 174 -9.34 7.41 -14.54
C PHE A 174 -8.71 7.58 -15.93
N ILE A 175 -8.51 8.83 -16.35
CA ILE A 175 -8.08 9.16 -17.72
C ILE A 175 -6.65 8.66 -17.98
N GLN A 176 -5.76 8.83 -16.99
CA GLN A 176 -4.34 8.46 -17.11
C GLN A 176 -4.09 6.94 -17.03
N ASP A 177 -5.05 6.18 -16.53
CA ASP A 177 -5.02 4.71 -16.58
C ASP A 177 -5.51 4.20 -17.94
N TYR A 178 -6.61 4.76 -18.45
CA TYR A 178 -7.23 4.30 -19.68
C TYR A 178 -6.37 4.57 -20.93
N TYR A 179 -5.77 5.76 -21.03
CA TYR A 179 -4.86 6.11 -22.12
C TYR A 179 -3.43 6.07 -21.64
N ASN A 180 -2.58 5.25 -22.27
CA ASN A 180 -1.17 5.25 -21.94
C ASN A 180 -0.49 6.54 -22.45
N LYS A 181 0.70 6.85 -21.89
CA LYS A 181 1.42 8.10 -22.18
C LYS A 181 1.79 8.27 -23.66
N TYR A 182 2.00 7.18 -24.39
CA TYR A 182 2.34 7.24 -25.81
C TYR A 182 1.09 7.55 -26.64
N GLU A 183 0.00 6.82 -26.41
CA GLU A 183 -1.30 7.00 -27.09
C GLU A 183 -1.81 8.43 -26.98
N VAL A 184 -1.79 9.01 -25.77
CA VAL A 184 -2.31 10.37 -25.56
C VAL A 184 -1.54 11.42 -26.37
N THR A 185 -0.23 11.25 -26.54
CA THR A 185 0.59 12.16 -27.36
C THR A 185 0.35 11.96 -28.86
N GLN A 186 0.05 10.74 -29.30
CA GLN A 186 -0.28 10.45 -30.70
C GLN A 186 -1.65 11.00 -31.08
N ILE A 187 -2.66 10.78 -30.22
CA ILE A 187 -4.04 11.24 -30.45
C ILE A 187 -4.12 12.76 -30.50
N THR A 188 -3.42 13.46 -29.59
CA THR A 188 -3.52 14.92 -29.46
C THR A 188 -2.47 15.67 -30.26
N GLY A 189 -1.39 15.01 -30.71
CA GLY A 189 -0.21 15.64 -31.31
C GLY A 189 0.62 16.49 -30.34
N ILE A 190 0.28 16.51 -29.05
CA ILE A 190 0.96 17.32 -28.03
C ILE A 190 2.09 16.49 -27.41
N LYS A 191 3.34 16.98 -27.53
CA LYS A 191 4.53 16.30 -26.95
C LYS A 191 4.54 16.27 -25.42
N ASN A 192 3.98 17.30 -24.77
CA ASN A 192 3.91 17.33 -23.32
C ASN A 192 2.74 16.45 -22.84
N VAL A 193 3.08 15.35 -22.15
CA VAL A 193 2.12 14.32 -21.73
C VAL A 193 0.99 14.88 -20.85
N GLN A 194 1.27 15.77 -19.91
CA GLN A 194 0.22 16.33 -19.05
C GLN A 194 -0.76 17.18 -19.86
N LYS A 195 -0.24 18.07 -20.73
CA LYS A 195 -1.08 18.88 -21.62
C LYS A 195 -1.89 18.02 -22.60
N ALA A 196 -1.33 16.90 -23.03
CA ALA A 196 -2.04 15.92 -23.86
C ALA A 196 -3.22 15.30 -23.08
N TYR A 197 -3.04 14.91 -21.82
CA TYR A 197 -4.13 14.43 -20.98
C TYR A 197 -5.19 15.50 -20.72
N ASP A 198 -4.78 16.75 -20.50
CA ASP A 198 -5.70 17.87 -20.32
C ASP A 198 -6.53 18.11 -21.59
N ALA A 199 -5.95 17.92 -22.78
CA ALA A 199 -6.68 18.00 -24.04
C ALA A 199 -7.71 16.87 -24.19
N ILE A 200 -7.38 15.63 -23.79
CA ILE A 200 -8.37 14.52 -23.73
C ILE A 200 -9.48 14.84 -22.74
N ALA A 201 -9.14 15.34 -21.54
CA ALA A 201 -10.12 15.67 -20.50
C ALA A 201 -11.10 16.77 -20.92
N ASN A 202 -10.74 17.61 -21.88
CA ASN A 202 -11.61 18.66 -22.43
C ASN A 202 -12.31 18.25 -23.74
N ASN A 203 -12.00 17.07 -24.30
CA ASN A 203 -12.64 16.56 -25.51
C ASN A 203 -13.79 15.61 -25.12
N ALA A 204 -15.04 16.03 -25.38
CA ALA A 204 -16.23 15.28 -24.97
C ALA A 204 -16.30 13.86 -25.56
N GLU A 205 -15.85 13.66 -26.80
CA GLU A 205 -15.87 12.37 -27.48
C GLU A 205 -14.87 11.41 -26.85
N LEU A 206 -13.61 11.82 -26.73
CA LEU A 206 -12.55 11.00 -26.13
C LEU A 206 -12.83 10.71 -24.65
N LEU A 207 -13.31 11.71 -23.91
CA LEU A 207 -13.64 11.57 -22.50
C LEU A 207 -14.83 10.62 -22.27
N SER A 208 -15.77 10.55 -23.21
CA SER A 208 -16.92 9.62 -23.12
C SER A 208 -16.52 8.15 -23.26
N ALA A 209 -15.38 7.85 -23.88
CA ALA A 209 -14.85 6.50 -23.99
C ALA A 209 -14.28 5.97 -22.66
N VAL A 210 -13.88 6.85 -21.74
CA VAL A 210 -13.34 6.46 -20.44
C VAL A 210 -14.50 6.04 -19.50
N PRO A 211 -14.57 4.78 -19.07
CA PRO A 211 -15.68 4.31 -18.24
C PRO A 211 -15.56 4.82 -16.80
N TYR A 212 -16.71 5.00 -16.14
CA TYR A 212 -16.75 5.24 -14.70
C TYR A 212 -16.40 3.96 -13.95
N ARG A 213 -15.47 4.05 -13.00
CA ARG A 213 -14.99 2.93 -12.18
C ARG A 213 -15.17 3.22 -10.70
N HIS A 214 -15.23 2.15 -9.91
CA HIS A 214 -15.19 2.28 -8.47
C HIS A 214 -13.81 2.81 -8.02
N PRO A 215 -13.72 3.87 -7.20
CA PRO A 215 -12.45 4.31 -6.63
C PRO A 215 -12.07 3.42 -5.43
N ALA A 216 -11.77 2.15 -5.70
CA ALA A 216 -11.48 1.13 -4.69
C ALA A 216 -10.36 1.55 -3.72
N GLN A 217 -9.40 2.34 -4.18
CA GLN A 217 -8.33 2.90 -3.35
C GLN A 217 -8.87 3.83 -2.25
N LEU A 218 -9.90 4.63 -2.56
CA LEU A 218 -10.56 5.50 -1.57
C LEU A 218 -11.42 4.70 -0.58
N TYR A 219 -11.99 3.57 -1.03
CA TYR A 219 -12.68 2.66 -0.13
C TYR A 219 -11.69 2.06 0.87
N GLU A 220 -10.54 1.59 0.38
CA GLU A 220 -9.47 1.03 1.23
C GLU A 220 -8.95 2.10 2.20
N SER A 221 -8.62 3.30 1.72
CA SER A 221 -8.07 4.37 2.58
C SER A 221 -9.06 4.76 3.68
N PHE A 222 -10.34 4.88 3.36
CA PHE A 222 -11.38 5.17 4.33
C PHE A 222 -11.51 4.07 5.38
N CYS A 223 -11.60 2.79 4.96
CA CYS A 223 -11.66 1.67 5.88
C CYS A 223 -10.40 1.57 6.78
N TYR A 224 -9.21 1.87 6.24
CA TYR A 224 -7.96 1.85 7.00
C TYR A 224 -7.85 2.95 8.07
N ILE A 225 -8.56 4.06 7.92
CA ILE A 225 -8.73 5.04 9.02
C ILE A 225 -9.42 4.35 10.20
N PHE A 226 -10.48 3.58 9.98
CA PHE A 226 -11.15 2.84 11.07
C PHE A 226 -10.27 1.74 11.64
N VAL A 227 -9.49 1.03 10.82
CA VAL A 227 -8.49 0.06 11.33
C VAL A 227 -7.54 0.74 12.30
N PHE A 228 -6.98 1.89 11.92
CA PHE A 228 -6.10 2.67 12.79
C PHE A 228 -6.81 3.13 14.08
N LEU A 229 -8.02 3.69 13.97
CA LEU A 229 -8.78 4.17 15.13
C LEU A 229 -9.16 3.05 16.10
N ILE A 230 -9.55 1.88 15.58
CA ILE A 230 -9.87 0.70 16.38
C ILE A 230 -8.61 0.21 17.10
N LEU A 231 -7.48 0.06 16.39
CA LEU A 231 -6.21 -0.32 17.02
C LEU A 231 -5.77 0.68 18.09
N LEU A 232 -5.90 1.97 17.80
CA LEU A 232 -5.58 3.04 18.75
C LEU A 232 -6.48 2.98 19.99
N TYR A 233 -7.78 2.72 19.81
CA TYR A 233 -8.71 2.51 20.92
C TYR A 233 -8.29 1.33 21.80
N PHE A 234 -8.04 0.15 21.20
CA PHE A 234 -7.61 -1.02 21.97
C PHE A 234 -6.25 -0.80 22.64
N TYR A 235 -5.34 -0.08 22.00
CA TYR A 235 -4.05 0.29 22.58
C TYR A 235 -4.17 1.26 23.77
N ALA A 236 -5.00 2.29 23.64
CA ALA A 236 -5.02 3.42 24.57
C ALA A 236 -6.08 3.31 25.68
N LYS A 237 -7.20 2.64 25.42
CA LYS A 237 -8.38 2.62 26.31
C LYS A 237 -8.68 1.25 26.92
N THR A 238 -7.98 0.21 26.51
CA THR A 238 -8.19 -1.15 27.03
C THR A 238 -6.88 -1.74 27.55
N LYS A 239 -6.97 -2.86 28.30
CA LYS A 239 -5.80 -3.66 28.71
C LYS A 239 -5.31 -4.63 27.62
N LYS A 240 -5.90 -4.61 26.42
CA LYS A 240 -5.57 -5.56 25.36
C LYS A 240 -4.19 -5.33 24.75
N SER A 241 -3.61 -4.14 24.89
CA SER A 241 -2.19 -3.90 24.54
C SER A 241 -1.19 -4.64 25.43
N GLU A 242 -1.61 -5.10 26.62
CA GLU A 242 -0.80 -5.95 27.51
C GLU A 242 -0.86 -7.43 27.07
N GLN A 243 -1.90 -7.83 26.34
CA GLN A 243 -2.04 -9.16 25.78
C GLN A 243 -1.15 -9.28 24.52
N THR A 244 0.02 -9.88 24.69
CA THR A 244 1.00 -10.05 23.61
C THR A 244 0.41 -10.79 22.40
N GLY A 245 0.52 -10.17 21.22
CA GLY A 245 0.02 -10.66 19.94
C GLY A 245 -1.41 -10.19 19.60
N PHE A 246 -2.13 -9.59 20.55
CA PHE A 246 -3.54 -9.24 20.33
C PHE A 246 -3.71 -8.13 19.29
N LEU A 247 -2.91 -7.04 19.37
CA LEU A 247 -3.05 -5.92 18.44
C LEU A 247 -2.59 -6.30 17.04
N PHE A 248 -1.52 -7.11 16.95
CA PHE A 248 -1.08 -7.70 15.69
C PHE A 248 -2.17 -8.57 15.08
N GLY A 249 -2.79 -9.46 15.87
CA GLY A 249 -3.88 -10.32 15.40
C GLY A 249 -5.11 -9.53 14.95
N LEU A 250 -5.49 -8.51 15.73
CA LEU A 250 -6.60 -7.61 15.39
C LEU A 250 -6.34 -6.84 14.09
N PHE A 251 -5.12 -6.32 13.91
CA PHE A 251 -4.71 -5.68 12.67
C PHE A 251 -4.84 -6.62 11.48
N LEU A 252 -4.37 -7.87 11.60
CA LEU A 252 -4.46 -8.84 10.53
C LEU A 252 -5.93 -9.11 10.16
N ILE A 253 -6.79 -9.40 11.13
CA ILE A 253 -8.20 -9.67 10.83
C ILE A 253 -8.83 -8.47 10.12
N LEU A 254 -8.67 -7.26 10.65
CA LEU A 254 -9.33 -6.07 10.12
C LEU A 254 -8.82 -5.73 8.71
N LEU A 255 -7.50 -5.59 8.54
CA LEU A 255 -6.90 -5.18 7.26
C LEU A 255 -7.21 -6.20 6.16
N TRP A 256 -7.02 -7.49 6.44
CA TRP A 256 -7.17 -8.53 5.43
C TRP A 256 -8.63 -8.86 5.13
N SER A 257 -9.55 -8.65 6.08
CA SER A 257 -10.99 -8.71 5.79
C SER A 257 -11.42 -7.58 4.87
N ILE A 258 -10.99 -6.34 5.15
CA ILE A 258 -11.25 -5.19 4.27
C ILE A 258 -10.71 -5.46 2.87
N ARG A 259 -9.48 -5.97 2.78
CA ARG A 259 -8.88 -6.34 1.50
C ARG A 259 -9.70 -7.37 0.76
N PHE A 260 -10.07 -8.48 1.43
CA PHE A 260 -10.86 -9.55 0.82
C PHE A 260 -12.16 -9.04 0.18
N PHE A 261 -12.88 -8.15 0.88
CA PHE A 261 -14.14 -7.59 0.37
C PHE A 261 -13.93 -6.53 -0.70
N ILE A 262 -12.93 -5.65 -0.57
CA ILE A 262 -12.69 -4.61 -1.57
C ILE A 262 -12.19 -5.20 -2.89
N GLU A 263 -11.50 -6.34 -2.85
CA GLU A 263 -11.02 -7.00 -4.06
C GLU A 263 -12.15 -7.39 -5.04
N PHE A 264 -13.39 -7.59 -4.57
CA PHE A 264 -14.54 -7.79 -5.47
C PHE A 264 -14.80 -6.60 -6.40
N PHE A 265 -14.43 -5.39 -5.96
CA PHE A 265 -14.59 -4.15 -6.71
C PHE A 265 -13.37 -3.79 -7.55
N LYS A 266 -12.26 -4.53 -7.47
CA LYS A 266 -10.99 -4.18 -8.12
C LYS A 266 -10.82 -4.85 -9.47
N GLU A 267 -10.20 -4.14 -10.40
CA GLU A 267 -9.74 -4.78 -11.63
C GLU A 267 -8.58 -5.75 -11.30
N PRO A 268 -8.55 -6.94 -11.92
CA PRO A 268 -7.44 -7.86 -11.78
C PRO A 268 -6.12 -7.22 -12.23
N GLN A 269 -5.05 -7.41 -11.45
CA GLN A 269 -3.72 -6.90 -11.77
C GLN A 269 -2.91 -7.94 -12.54
N GLY A 270 -2.71 -7.70 -13.84
CA GLY A 270 -1.93 -8.61 -14.71
C GLY A 270 -2.61 -9.97 -14.87
N ASP A 271 -1.81 -11.04 -14.88
CA ASP A 271 -2.27 -12.44 -14.99
C ASP A 271 -2.85 -12.97 -13.67
N GLU A 272 -3.69 -12.18 -13.01
CA GLU A 272 -4.31 -12.55 -11.75
C GLU A 272 -5.14 -13.83 -11.91
N TYR A 273 -4.73 -14.89 -11.19
CA TYR A 273 -5.40 -16.18 -11.25
C TYR A 273 -6.71 -16.14 -10.47
N ILE A 274 -7.81 -16.40 -11.17
CA ILE A 274 -9.08 -16.80 -10.54
C ILE A 274 -9.04 -18.30 -10.40
N ASN A 275 -9.10 -18.79 -9.17
CA ASN A 275 -9.04 -20.24 -8.94
C ASN A 275 -10.43 -20.90 -9.06
N TRP A 276 -10.47 -22.22 -8.85
CA TRP A 276 -11.70 -23.03 -8.94
C TRP A 276 -12.86 -22.54 -8.05
N PHE A 277 -12.56 -21.82 -6.96
CA PHE A 277 -13.57 -21.28 -6.05
C PHE A 277 -14.06 -19.86 -6.42
N GLY A 278 -13.61 -19.32 -7.57
CA GLY A 278 -14.01 -17.99 -8.04
C GLY A 278 -13.36 -16.82 -7.30
N LEU A 279 -12.32 -17.09 -6.50
CA LEU A 279 -11.58 -16.08 -5.75
C LEU A 279 -10.28 -15.74 -6.48
N ASN A 280 -9.91 -14.46 -6.50
CA ASN A 280 -8.66 -13.99 -7.10
C ASN A 280 -7.47 -14.13 -6.14
N THR A 281 -6.26 -13.87 -6.64
CA THR A 281 -5.00 -13.93 -5.88
C THR A 281 -5.06 -13.10 -4.59
N GLY A 282 -5.59 -11.88 -4.64
CA GLY A 282 -5.68 -11.00 -3.47
C GLY A 282 -6.59 -11.54 -2.37
N GLN A 283 -7.69 -12.18 -2.74
CA GLN A 283 -8.62 -12.82 -1.80
C GLN A 283 -8.00 -14.07 -1.17
N TRP A 284 -7.35 -14.91 -1.98
CA TRP A 284 -6.67 -16.11 -1.47
C TRP A 284 -5.59 -15.79 -0.46
N LEU A 285 -4.74 -14.82 -0.78
CA LEU A 285 -3.67 -14.41 0.11
C LEU A 285 -4.20 -13.78 1.41
N SER A 286 -5.41 -13.21 1.40
CA SER A 286 -6.02 -12.62 2.61
C SER A 286 -6.44 -13.67 3.64
N ILE A 287 -6.92 -14.85 3.22
CA ILE A 287 -7.46 -15.88 4.11
C ILE A 287 -6.44 -16.36 5.17
N PRO A 288 -5.20 -16.76 4.81
CA PRO A 288 -4.19 -17.16 5.79
C PRO A 288 -3.91 -16.09 6.85
N PHE A 289 -3.84 -14.81 6.47
CA PHE A 289 -3.59 -13.74 7.43
C PHE A 289 -4.77 -13.55 8.40
N ILE A 290 -6.02 -13.67 7.95
CA ILE A 290 -7.20 -13.62 8.82
C ILE A 290 -7.14 -14.76 9.85
N LEU A 291 -6.83 -15.99 9.41
CA LEU A 291 -6.70 -17.15 10.30
C LEU A 291 -5.58 -16.99 11.32
N ILE A 292 -4.42 -16.49 10.89
CA ILE A 292 -3.30 -16.15 11.78
C ILE A 292 -3.73 -15.10 12.81
N GLY A 293 -4.49 -14.09 12.38
CA GLY A 293 -5.01 -13.06 13.28
C GLY A 293 -5.96 -13.61 14.35
N LEU A 294 -6.89 -14.49 13.95
CA LEU A 294 -7.79 -15.20 14.88
C LEU A 294 -7.01 -16.03 15.90
N TYR A 295 -5.98 -16.75 15.44
CA TYR A 295 -5.10 -17.52 16.32
C TYR A 295 -4.45 -16.61 17.37
N PHE A 296 -3.87 -15.48 16.99
CA PHE A 296 -3.20 -14.58 17.93
C PHE A 296 -4.17 -13.90 18.93
N MET A 297 -5.40 -13.61 18.52
CA MET A 297 -6.38 -12.98 19.40
C MET A 297 -7.00 -13.94 20.43
N PHE A 298 -7.28 -15.17 20.03
CA PHE A 298 -8.13 -16.08 20.81
C PHE A 298 -7.44 -17.33 21.32
N VAL A 299 -6.39 -17.80 20.64
CA VAL A 299 -5.74 -19.09 20.94
C VAL A 299 -4.36 -18.91 21.56
N TYR A 300 -3.58 -17.96 21.05
CA TYR A 300 -2.21 -17.74 21.49
C TYR A 300 -2.14 -17.36 22.97
N LYS A 301 -1.35 -18.12 23.74
CA LYS A 301 -0.99 -17.81 25.13
C LYS A 301 0.53 -17.72 25.24
N PRO A 302 1.09 -16.58 25.69
CA PRO A 302 2.54 -16.45 25.84
C PRO A 302 3.04 -17.46 26.88
N LYS A 303 4.10 -18.20 26.56
CA LYS A 303 4.64 -19.27 27.42
C LYS A 303 5.36 -18.76 28.68
N THR A 304 5.58 -17.46 28.82
CA THR A 304 6.13 -16.83 30.02
C THR A 304 5.89 -15.32 29.95
N ALA A 305 5.49 -14.71 31.07
CA ALA A 305 5.50 -13.25 31.19
C ALA A 305 6.96 -12.79 31.01
N VAL A 306 7.25 -12.08 29.92
CA VAL A 306 8.51 -11.34 29.80
C VAL A 306 8.43 -10.24 30.84
N LYS A 307 9.08 -10.47 32.00
CA LYS A 307 9.27 -9.45 33.04
C LYS A 307 9.96 -8.22 32.44
#